data_AF-A0A523E2M1-F1
#
_entry.id   AF-A0A523E2M1-F1
#
_cell.length_a   1.000
_cell.length_b   1.000
_cell.length_c   1.000
_cell.angle_alpha   90.00
_cell.angle_beta   90.00
_cell.angle_gamma   90.00
#
_symmetry.space_group_name_H-M   'P 1'
#
loop_
_entity.id
_entity.type
_entity.pdbx_description
1 polymer ?
#
loop_
_entity_poly.entity_id
_entity_poly.type
_entity_poly.pdbx_seq_one_letter_code
_entity_poly.pdbx_strand_id
1 'polypeptide(L)'
;MSGWRHTRIYKGSGGEKRCVAPPLASDESPSRLLESARQPIFSPDGEWLAYESNESGRTEIYVIAFPNADQRHKISTDGGTEPLWAPSGSELFYRNINKMLAVEIENDTEEGFRPGRPRVLFEKELKFAYRRNYDISPDGKRFIMVQIPPSTGPGQLEIVFNWFDELKRLVPTDN
;
A
#
# COMPACT_ATOMS: atom_id res chain seq x y z
N MET A 1 21.78 0.82 16.80
CA MET A 1 20.53 0.18 17.28
C MET A 1 19.36 0.98 16.75
N SER A 2 18.87 0.67 15.55
CA SER A 2 17.80 1.43 14.87
C SER A 2 16.45 0.77 15.16
N GLY A 3 15.67 1.43 16.02
CA GLY A 3 14.32 1.01 16.40
C GLY A 3 13.32 1.22 15.27
N TRP A 4 12.57 0.16 14.97
CA TRP A 4 11.50 0.12 13.99
C TRP A 4 10.35 1.06 14.35
N ARG A 5 9.98 1.99 13.48
CA ARG A 5 8.78 2.84 13.65
C ARG A 5 7.57 2.13 13.02
N HIS A 6 6.69 1.62 13.89
CA HIS A 6 5.44 0.99 13.50
C HIS A 6 4.37 2.06 13.21
N THR A 7 3.71 2.00 12.06
CA THR A 7 2.46 2.72 11.80
C THR A 7 1.28 1.85 12.27
N ARG A 8 0.51 2.31 13.26
CA ARG A 8 -0.74 1.65 13.68
C ARG A 8 -1.96 2.36 13.07
N ILE A 9 -2.83 1.60 12.42
CA ILE A 9 -4.12 2.08 11.90
C ILE A 9 -5.20 1.74 12.94
N TYR A 10 -5.90 2.75 13.46
CA TYR A 10 -7.03 2.58 14.38
C TYR A 10 -8.36 2.48 13.61
N LYS A 11 -9.25 1.60 14.06
CA LYS A 11 -10.60 1.38 13.50
C LYS A 11 -11.60 2.26 14.26
N GLY A 12 -12.08 3.34 13.64
CA GLY A 12 -13.20 4.13 14.14
C GLY A 12 -14.52 3.36 14.02
N SER A 13 -15.42 3.54 14.99
CA SER A 13 -16.69 2.82 15.18
C SER A 13 -17.81 3.14 14.16
N GLY A 14 -17.48 3.65 12.96
CA GLY A 14 -18.49 4.21 12.03
C GLY A 14 -18.28 3.89 10.55
N GLY A 15 -17.62 2.78 10.19
CA GLY A 15 -17.49 2.33 8.79
C GLY A 15 -16.61 3.19 7.86
N GLU A 16 -16.36 4.45 8.19
CA GLU A 16 -15.47 5.35 7.47
C GLU A 16 -14.00 5.08 7.84
N LYS A 17 -13.18 4.82 6.81
CA LYS A 17 -11.73 4.72 6.96
C LYS A 17 -11.15 6.13 6.92
N ARG A 18 -10.36 6.49 7.94
CA ARG A 18 -9.83 7.85 8.14
C ARG A 18 -8.31 7.85 8.00
N CYS A 19 -7.77 8.87 7.33
CA CYS A 19 -6.34 9.14 7.29
C CYS A 19 -6.01 10.18 8.36
N VAL A 20 -5.12 9.85 9.29
CA VAL A 20 -4.68 10.72 10.38
C VAL A 20 -3.15 10.71 10.40
N ALA A 21 -2.52 11.89 10.41
CA ALA A 21 -1.08 12.05 10.54
C ALA A 21 -0.79 12.78 11.86
N PRO A 22 -0.58 12.07 12.98
CA PRO A 22 -0.22 12.71 14.24
C PRO A 22 1.26 13.12 14.24
N PRO A 23 1.62 14.30 14.75
CA PRO A 23 3.00 14.60 15.13
C PRO A 23 3.44 13.67 16.27
N LEU A 24 4.61 13.05 16.14
CA LEU A 24 5.15 12.11 17.15
C LEU A 24 5.64 12.79 18.45
N ALA A 25 5.55 14.12 18.55
CA ALA A 25 6.11 14.88 19.68
C ALA A 25 5.40 16.22 19.98
N SER A 26 4.16 16.45 19.54
CA SER A 26 3.39 17.58 20.03
C SER A 26 2.12 17.11 20.74
N ASP A 27 1.74 17.85 21.77
CA ASP A 27 0.48 17.68 22.53
C ASP A 27 -0.74 18.16 21.71
N GLU A 28 -0.55 18.37 20.40
CA GLU A 28 -1.59 18.83 19.49
C GLU A 28 -2.48 17.66 19.10
N SER A 29 -3.78 17.87 19.28
CA SER A 29 -4.78 16.88 18.88
C SER A 29 -4.75 16.69 17.36
N PRO A 30 -4.83 15.44 16.87
CA PRO A 30 -4.84 15.17 15.44
C PRO A 30 -5.94 15.93 14.71
N SER A 31 -5.57 16.69 13.69
CA SER A 31 -6.51 17.42 12.83
C SER A 31 -6.85 16.62 11.57
N ARG A 32 -8.06 16.83 11.05
CA ARG A 32 -8.53 16.19 9.82
C ARG A 32 -7.92 16.91 8.62
N LEU A 33 -7.15 16.18 7.80
CA LEU A 33 -6.57 16.72 6.56
C LEU A 33 -7.46 16.48 5.32
N LEU A 34 -8.03 15.28 5.18
CA LEU A 34 -8.80 14.87 4.00
C LEU A 34 -10.12 14.18 4.39
N GLU A 35 -11.16 14.40 3.59
CA GLU A 35 -12.48 13.84 3.86
C GLU A 35 -12.63 12.37 3.43
N SER A 36 -12.09 12.02 2.26
CA SER A 36 -12.29 10.72 1.60
C SER A 36 -10.99 10.16 1.01
N ALA A 37 -10.02 9.90 1.88
CA ALA A 37 -8.72 9.34 1.50
C ALA A 37 -8.56 7.89 1.99
N ARG A 38 -8.06 7.01 1.11
CA ARG A 38 -7.70 5.61 1.43
C ARG A 38 -6.25 5.35 1.03
N GLN A 39 -5.62 4.36 1.67
CA GLN A 39 -4.22 3.96 1.42
C GLN A 39 -3.23 5.15 1.34
N PRO A 40 -3.22 6.07 2.33
CA PRO A 40 -2.32 7.22 2.28
C PRO A 40 -0.86 6.75 2.39
N ILE A 41 0.02 7.38 1.63
CA ILE A 41 1.47 7.14 1.71
C ILE A 41 2.25 8.43 1.45
N PHE A 42 3.16 8.74 2.37
CA PHE A 42 4.09 9.85 2.23
C PHE A 42 5.16 9.56 1.19
N SER A 43 5.57 10.59 0.45
CA SER A 43 6.82 10.56 -0.28
C SER A 43 8.01 10.39 0.68
N PRO A 44 9.18 9.91 0.20
CA PRO A 44 10.35 9.71 1.05
C PRO A 44 10.86 10.97 1.74
N ASP A 45 10.70 12.13 1.10
CA ASP A 45 11.02 13.46 1.65
C ASP A 45 9.96 13.99 2.64
N GLY A 46 8.76 13.39 2.65
CA GLY A 46 7.64 13.79 3.51
C GLY A 46 6.87 15.01 3.01
N GLU A 47 7.21 15.57 1.85
CA GLU A 47 6.58 16.78 1.31
C GLU A 47 5.25 16.50 0.59
N TRP A 48 5.04 15.26 0.16
CA TRP A 48 3.89 14.85 -0.63
C TRP A 48 3.14 13.69 0.01
N LEU A 49 1.81 13.70 -0.11
CA LEU A 49 0.94 12.61 0.31
C LEU A 49 0.16 12.07 -0.89
N ALA A 50 0.44 10.83 -1.27
CA ALA A 50 -0.35 10.09 -2.25
C ALA A 50 -1.49 9.33 -1.56
N TYR A 51 -2.67 9.30 -2.17
CA TYR A 51 -3.83 8.60 -1.62
C TYR A 51 -4.82 8.20 -2.72
N GLU A 52 -5.69 7.25 -2.39
CA GLU A 52 -6.84 6.88 -3.22
C GLU A 52 -8.07 7.70 -2.84
N SER A 53 -8.77 8.24 -3.84
CA SER A 53 -10.08 8.88 -3.68
C SER A 53 -11.02 8.50 -4.82
N ASN A 54 -12.32 8.47 -4.53
CA ASN A 54 -13.37 8.26 -5.52
C ASN A 54 -14.13 9.55 -5.87
N GLU A 55 -13.57 10.72 -5.56
CA GLU A 55 -14.19 12.04 -5.79
C GLU A 55 -14.52 12.33 -7.27
N SER A 56 -13.86 11.66 -8.21
CA SER A 56 -14.15 11.73 -9.64
C SER A 56 -15.21 10.72 -10.12
N GLY A 57 -15.86 9.99 -9.21
CA GLY A 57 -16.83 8.93 -9.53
C GLY A 57 -16.19 7.55 -9.77
N ARG A 58 -14.85 7.47 -9.80
CA ARG A 58 -14.06 6.23 -9.86
C ARG A 58 -12.86 6.36 -8.94
N THR A 59 -12.32 5.24 -8.47
CA THR A 59 -11.13 5.29 -7.59
C THR A 59 -9.92 5.69 -8.43
N GLU A 60 -9.33 6.82 -8.10
CA GLU A 60 -8.13 7.39 -8.71
C GLU A 60 -7.08 7.66 -7.63
N ILE A 61 -5.83 7.78 -8.04
CA ILE A 61 -4.70 8.23 -7.23
C ILE A 61 -4.60 9.75 -7.31
N TYR A 62 -4.52 10.38 -6.15
CA TYR A 62 -4.29 11.80 -5.98
C TYR A 62 -3.03 12.04 -5.15
N VAL A 63 -2.38 13.18 -5.38
CA VAL A 63 -1.25 13.67 -4.59
C VAL A 63 -1.54 15.10 -4.13
N ILE A 64 -1.20 15.40 -2.88
CA ILE A 64 -1.25 16.75 -2.29
C ILE A 64 0.10 17.07 -1.65
N ALA A 65 0.41 18.35 -1.50
CA ALA A 65 1.48 18.77 -0.60
C ALA A 65 1.09 18.46 0.86
N PHE A 66 2.08 18.31 1.73
CA PHE A 66 1.91 18.13 3.15
C PHE A 66 2.78 19.12 3.93
N PRO A 67 2.26 19.78 4.99
CA PRO A 67 0.93 19.62 5.56
C PRO A 67 -0.20 20.37 4.81
N ASN A 68 0.13 21.16 3.79
CA ASN A 68 -0.83 22.02 3.10
C ASN A 68 -1.55 21.28 1.96
N ALA A 69 -2.85 21.01 2.12
CA ALA A 69 -3.65 20.26 1.14
C ALA A 69 -4.34 21.15 0.08
N ASP A 70 -3.80 22.35 -0.17
CA ASP A 70 -4.46 23.40 -0.97
C ASP A 70 -4.63 23.02 -2.43
N GLN A 71 -3.68 22.26 -2.97
CA GLN A 71 -3.69 21.79 -4.35
C GLN A 71 -3.69 20.26 -4.41
N ARG A 72 -4.61 19.72 -5.20
CA ARG A 72 -4.74 18.28 -5.47
C ARG A 72 -4.34 17.99 -6.90
N HIS A 73 -3.43 17.04 -7.07
CA HIS A 73 -2.98 16.55 -8.36
C HIS A 73 -3.58 15.18 -8.60
N LYS A 74 -4.45 15.04 -9.61
CA LYS A 74 -4.94 13.73 -10.04
C LYS A 74 -3.87 13.05 -10.88
N ILE A 75 -3.37 11.91 -10.41
CA ILE A 75 -2.26 11.18 -11.03
C ILE A 75 -2.76 10.19 -12.07
N SER A 76 -3.76 9.38 -11.72
CA SER A 76 -4.30 8.37 -12.62
C SER A 76 -5.42 8.94 -13.49
N THR A 77 -5.53 8.40 -14.71
CA THR A 77 -6.47 8.89 -15.74
C THR A 77 -7.59 7.90 -16.06
N ASP A 78 -7.44 6.62 -15.70
CA ASP A 78 -8.40 5.55 -16.00
C ASP A 78 -8.57 4.59 -14.82
N GLY A 79 -8.54 5.14 -13.60
CA GLY A 79 -8.56 4.38 -12.37
C GLY A 79 -7.17 4.02 -11.85
N GLY A 80 -7.07 3.89 -10.53
CA GLY A 80 -5.83 3.53 -9.85
C GLY A 80 -6.04 3.21 -8.37
N THR A 81 -5.30 2.23 -7.87
CA THR A 81 -5.29 1.80 -6.47
C THR A 81 -3.87 1.45 -6.01
N GLU A 82 -3.69 1.29 -4.71
CA GLU A 82 -2.47 0.81 -4.07
C GLU A 82 -1.24 1.68 -4.41
N PRO A 83 -1.24 2.99 -4.11
CA PRO A 83 -0.09 3.85 -4.41
C PRO A 83 1.15 3.47 -3.59
N LEU A 84 2.32 3.63 -4.21
CA LEU A 84 3.63 3.43 -3.59
C LEU A 84 4.69 4.34 -4.23
N TRP A 85 5.31 5.21 -3.44
CA TRP A 85 6.45 6.00 -3.88
C TRP A 85 7.69 5.12 -4.09
N ALA A 86 8.47 5.44 -5.12
CA ALA A 86 9.83 4.94 -5.24
C ALA A 86 10.68 5.47 -4.07
N PRO A 87 11.69 4.72 -3.60
CA PRO A 87 12.62 5.21 -2.57
C PRO A 87 13.35 6.51 -2.97
N SER A 88 13.51 6.77 -4.27
CA SER A 88 14.09 8.01 -4.80
C SER A 88 13.18 9.22 -4.68
N GLY A 89 11.87 9.05 -4.49
CA GLY A 89 10.86 10.11 -4.53
C GLY A 89 10.49 10.59 -5.94
N SER A 90 11.24 10.20 -6.96
CA SER A 90 11.06 10.65 -8.35
C SER A 90 10.04 9.85 -9.16
N GLU A 91 9.44 8.81 -8.58
CA GLU A 91 8.42 7.98 -9.25
C GLU A 91 7.34 7.57 -8.25
N LEU A 92 6.12 7.46 -8.75
CA LEU A 92 4.96 6.93 -8.03
C LEU A 92 4.39 5.73 -8.79
N PHE A 93 4.34 4.59 -8.13
CA PHE A 93 3.74 3.36 -8.64
C PHE A 93 2.30 3.22 -8.16
N TYR A 94 1.47 2.63 -9.01
CA TYR A 94 0.11 2.26 -8.64
C TYR A 94 -0.42 1.14 -9.53
N ARG A 95 -1.49 0.49 -9.09
CA ARG A 95 -2.16 -0.56 -9.85
C ARG A 95 -3.43 -0.07 -10.51
N ASN A 96 -3.72 -0.61 -11.68
CA ASN A 96 -5.04 -0.57 -12.27
C ASN A 96 -5.43 -2.00 -12.69
N ILE A 97 -6.22 -2.67 -11.86
CA ILE A 97 -6.65 -4.06 -12.06
C ILE A 97 -5.42 -4.99 -12.22
N ASN A 98 -5.06 -5.34 -13.45
CA ASN A 98 -3.97 -6.23 -13.84
C ASN A 98 -2.71 -5.49 -14.29
N LYS A 99 -2.74 -4.17 -14.34
CA LYS A 99 -1.62 -3.34 -14.78
C LYS A 99 -0.89 -2.76 -13.59
N MET A 100 0.43 -2.82 -13.62
CA MET A 100 1.29 -2.00 -12.78
C MET A 100 1.69 -0.77 -13.61
N LEU A 101 1.50 0.42 -13.04
CA LEU A 101 1.80 1.69 -13.68
C LEU A 101 2.81 2.47 -12.86
N ALA A 102 3.58 3.30 -13.53
CA ALA A 102 4.47 4.28 -12.94
C ALA A 102 4.16 5.67 -13.49
N VAL A 103 4.35 6.68 -12.65
CA VAL A 103 4.37 8.08 -13.04
C VAL A 103 5.67 8.68 -12.55
N GLU A 104 6.43 9.27 -13.47
CA GLU A 104 7.60 10.07 -13.11
C GLU A 104 7.14 11.38 -12.48
N ILE A 105 7.81 11.77 -11.41
CA ILE A 105 7.51 12.98 -10.65
C ILE A 105 8.72 13.90 -10.79
N GLU A 106 8.53 15.00 -11.50
CA GLU A 106 9.51 16.07 -11.58
C GLU A 106 9.32 16.97 -10.37
N ASN A 107 10.25 16.87 -9.41
CA ASN A 107 10.34 17.78 -8.28
C ASN A 107 11.23 18.96 -8.70
N ASP A 108 10.65 19.94 -9.39
CA ASP A 108 11.31 21.23 -9.57
C ASP A 108 10.96 22.12 -8.39
N THR A 109 11.98 22.55 -7.64
CA THR A 109 11.85 23.43 -6.47
C THR A 109 11.27 24.80 -6.81
N GLU A 110 11.29 25.23 -8.08
CA GLU A 110 10.76 26.53 -8.50
C GLU A 110 9.34 26.45 -9.10
N GLU A 111 9.01 25.35 -9.79
CA GLU A 111 7.71 25.19 -10.48
C GLU A 111 6.72 24.25 -9.77
N GLY A 112 7.12 23.65 -8.64
CA GLY A 112 6.27 22.82 -7.81
C GLY A 112 6.10 21.39 -8.33
N PHE A 113 5.01 20.73 -7.92
CA PHE A 113 4.77 19.32 -8.21
C PHE A 113 4.28 19.10 -9.64
N ARG A 114 5.12 18.42 -10.44
CA ARG A 114 4.84 18.15 -11.85
C ARG A 114 4.81 16.63 -12.10
N PRO A 115 3.63 16.00 -12.05
CA PRO A 115 3.51 14.60 -12.42
C PRO A 115 3.58 14.45 -13.94
N GLY A 116 4.38 13.49 -14.40
CA GLY A 116 4.42 13.04 -15.78
C GLY A 116 3.16 12.27 -16.18
N ARG A 117 3.22 11.62 -17.35
CA ARG A 117 2.12 10.77 -17.81
C ARG A 117 2.26 9.36 -17.27
N PRO A 118 1.18 8.71 -16.81
CA PRO A 118 1.25 7.32 -16.42
C PRO A 118 1.68 6.40 -17.56
N ARG A 119 2.66 5.54 -17.28
CA ARG A 119 3.15 4.49 -18.19
C ARG A 119 2.96 3.11 -17.57
N VAL A 120 2.55 2.15 -18.39
CA VAL A 120 2.43 0.75 -17.95
C VAL A 120 3.82 0.15 -17.83
N LEU A 121 4.16 -0.42 -16.68
CA LEU A 121 5.38 -1.19 -16.49
C LEU A 121 5.23 -2.61 -17.02
N PHE A 122 4.11 -3.25 -16.67
CA PHE A 122 3.74 -4.59 -17.13
C PHE A 122 2.27 -4.88 -16.82
N GLU A 123 1.77 -5.94 -17.44
CA GLU A 123 0.43 -6.49 -17.21
C GLU A 123 0.54 -7.93 -16.70
N LYS A 124 -0.15 -8.24 -15.62
CA LYS A 124 -0.18 -9.56 -15.00
C LYS A 124 -1.52 -9.75 -14.30
N GLU A 125 -2.09 -10.95 -14.36
CA GLU A 125 -3.28 -11.26 -13.55
C GLU A 125 -2.89 -11.19 -12.07
N LEU A 126 -3.35 -10.12 -11.42
CA LEU A 126 -3.09 -9.85 -10.02
C LEU A 126 -4.46 -9.74 -9.36
N LYS A 127 -4.78 -10.67 -8.45
CA LYS A 127 -6.03 -10.56 -7.70
C LYS A 127 -6.06 -9.22 -6.97
N PHE A 128 -7.22 -8.58 -7.00
CA PHE A 128 -7.46 -7.35 -6.26
C PHE A 128 -7.37 -7.65 -4.76
N ALA A 129 -6.75 -6.76 -4.01
CA ALA A 129 -6.76 -6.80 -2.56
C ALA A 129 -7.16 -5.45 -2.00
N TYR A 130 -7.80 -5.47 -0.84
CA TYR A 130 -8.26 -4.24 -0.18
C TYR A 130 -7.13 -3.37 0.39
N ARG A 131 -5.88 -3.81 0.27
CA ARG A 131 -4.64 -3.14 0.69
C ARG A 131 -3.55 -3.42 -0.32
N ARG A 132 -2.54 -2.55 -0.35
CA ARG A 132 -1.34 -2.74 -1.18
C ARG A 132 -0.73 -4.13 -0.95
N ASN A 133 -0.62 -4.90 -2.03
CA ASN A 133 -0.12 -6.29 -2.03
C ASN A 133 1.26 -6.45 -2.70
N TYR A 134 1.97 -5.34 -2.85
CA TYR A 134 3.30 -5.30 -3.43
C TYR A 134 4.19 -4.30 -2.68
N ASP A 135 5.49 -4.48 -2.84
CA ASP A 135 6.49 -3.53 -2.39
C ASP A 135 7.64 -3.45 -3.41
N ILE A 136 8.47 -2.41 -3.31
CA ILE A 136 9.62 -2.18 -4.18
C ILE A 136 10.92 -2.34 -3.40
N SER A 137 11.94 -2.89 -4.05
CA SER A 137 13.28 -2.99 -3.47
C SER A 137 13.88 -1.60 -3.17
N PRO A 138 14.78 -1.48 -2.18
CA PRO A 138 15.40 -0.20 -1.85
C PRO A 138 16.16 0.46 -3.02
N ASP A 139 16.65 -0.34 -3.96
CA ASP A 139 17.29 0.12 -5.20
C ASP A 139 16.30 0.63 -6.26
N GLY A 140 15.00 0.50 -6.04
CA GLY A 140 13.93 0.91 -6.96
C GLY A 140 13.75 0.02 -8.19
N LYS A 141 14.45 -1.12 -8.28
CA LYS A 141 14.53 -1.90 -9.55
C LYS A 141 13.68 -3.16 -9.59
N ARG A 142 13.14 -3.61 -8.45
CA ARG A 142 12.41 -4.89 -8.36
C ARG A 142 11.17 -4.74 -7.52
N PHE A 143 10.12 -5.44 -7.92
CA PHE A 143 8.90 -5.58 -7.12
C PHE A 143 8.85 -6.95 -6.47
N ILE A 144 8.38 -7.00 -5.22
CA ILE A 144 7.83 -8.21 -4.62
C ILE A 144 6.31 -8.10 -4.62
N MET A 145 5.62 -9.18 -4.97
CA MET A 145 4.16 -9.19 -5.10
C MET A 145 3.59 -10.46 -4.50
N VAL A 146 2.53 -10.33 -3.71
CA VAL A 146 1.78 -11.49 -3.22
C VAL A 146 0.89 -12.02 -4.33
N GLN A 147 1.22 -13.20 -4.84
CA GLN A 147 0.32 -13.95 -5.71
C GLN A 147 -0.59 -14.81 -4.85
N ILE A 148 -1.90 -14.56 -4.93
CA ILE A 148 -2.90 -15.49 -4.39
C ILE A 148 -3.21 -16.46 -5.53
N PRO A 149 -2.66 -17.70 -5.51
CA PRO A 149 -2.99 -18.67 -6.53
C PRO A 149 -4.50 -18.93 -6.54
N PRO A 150 -5.09 -19.30 -7.68
CA PRO A 150 -6.46 -19.79 -7.67
C PRO A 150 -6.56 -20.90 -6.62
N SER A 151 -7.66 -20.92 -5.85
CA SER A 151 -7.95 -22.02 -4.93
C SER A 151 -8.14 -23.29 -5.76
N THR A 152 -7.05 -24.02 -6.02
CA THR A 152 -7.11 -25.33 -6.64
C THR A 152 -7.58 -26.32 -5.57
N GLY A 153 -8.90 -26.48 -5.48
CA GLY A 153 -9.57 -27.51 -4.67
C GLY A 153 -10.07 -27.03 -3.29
N PRO A 154 -10.97 -27.80 -2.65
CA PRO A 154 -11.33 -27.57 -1.26
C PRO A 154 -10.05 -27.63 -0.42
N GLY A 155 -9.87 -26.67 0.51
CA GLY A 155 -8.74 -26.69 1.42
C GLY A 155 -8.70 -28.03 2.14
N GLN A 156 -7.63 -28.80 1.92
CA GLN A 156 -7.46 -30.10 2.57
C GLN A 156 -7.06 -29.84 4.02
N LEU A 157 -8.03 -29.99 4.93
CA LEU A 157 -7.79 -30.02 6.36
C LEU A 157 -7.41 -31.46 6.72
N GLU A 158 -6.12 -31.74 6.84
CA GLU A 158 -5.66 -33.02 7.40
C GLU A 158 -5.69 -32.94 8.92
N ILE A 159 -6.72 -33.55 9.53
CA ILE A 159 -6.77 -33.74 10.97
C ILE A 159 -6.13 -35.09 11.27
N VAL A 160 -4.93 -35.06 11.84
CA VAL A 160 -4.28 -36.27 12.35
C VAL A 160 -4.74 -36.51 13.78
N PHE A 161 -5.58 -37.52 13.95
CA PHE A 161 -5.93 -38.01 15.28
C PHE A 161 -4.89 -39.05 15.74
N ASN A 162 -4.66 -39.13 17.05
CA ASN A 162 -3.77 -40.11 17.68
C ASN A 162 -2.29 -40.05 17.23
N TRP A 163 -1.80 -38.86 16.85
CA TRP A 163 -0.39 -38.64 16.48
C TRP A 163 0.60 -39.23 17.51
N PHE A 164 0.31 -39.12 18.81
CA PHE A 164 1.19 -39.65 19.85
C PHE A 164 1.23 -41.18 19.92
N ASP A 165 0.13 -41.86 19.58
CA ASP A 165 0.10 -43.32 19.54
C ASP A 165 0.77 -43.84 18.27
N GLU A 166 0.56 -43.14 17.15
CA GLU A 166 1.25 -43.40 15.89
C GLU A 166 2.77 -43.21 16.03
N LEU A 167 3.20 -42.16 16.73
CA LEU A 167 4.61 -41.90 17.02
C LEU A 167 5.24 -43.00 17.89
N LYS A 168 4.53 -43.48 18.92
CA LYS A 168 5.00 -44.61 19.77
C LYS A 168 5.07 -45.92 19.00
N ARG A 169 4.19 -46.13 18.01
CA ARG A 169 4.21 -47.30 17.13
C ARG A 169 5.40 -47.28 16.18
N LEU A 170 5.70 -46.12 15.61
CA LEU A 170 6.75 -45.95 14.59
C LEU A 170 8.15 -45.80 15.20
N VAL A 171 8.24 -45.33 16.44
CA VAL A 171 9.48 -45.27 17.21
C VAL A 171 9.26 -46.01 18.54
N PRO A 172 9.37 -47.35 18.56
CA PRO A 172 9.34 -48.10 19.80
C PRO A 172 10.47 -47.58 20.68
N THR A 173 10.12 -47.02 21.83
CA THR A 173 11.10 -46.76 22.88
C THR A 173 11.20 -48.05 23.65
N ASP A 174 12.12 -48.91 23.22
CA ASP A 174 12.48 -50.10 23.99
C ASP A 174 12.97 -49.64 25.37
N ASN A 175 12.30 -50.10 26.41
CA ASN A 175 12.75 -50.01 27.79
C ASN A 175 12.53 -51.34 28.50
#